data_AF-A0A2K8WWP6-F1
#
_entry.id   AF-A0A2K8WWP6-F1
#
_cell.length_a   1.000
_cell.length_b   1.000
_cell.length_c   1.000
_cell.angle_alpha   90.00
_cell.angle_beta   90.00
_cell.angle_gamma   90.00
#
_symmetry.space_group_name_H-M   'P 1'
#
loop_
_entity.id
_entity.type
_entity.pdbx_description
1 polymer ?
#
loop_
_entity_poly.entity_id
_entity_poly.type
_entity_poly.pdbx_seq_one_letter_code
_entity_poly.pdbx_strand_id
1 'polypeptide(L)'
;MEAPEIITPVLVCKHCDMTIQEDDAFCEECGYPIKGSEQDVAKFYAKRVMDKRKNNNAEEKIKSARNTLYVIAGVVFLFGLFLFFKNGDNVALLVNFILGAIYMLLGTWSKQKPLVALLLGLLLYITIIVISAIADPLSLVAGVIWKVLIIAYLGKGIYSASSINKAA
;
A
#
# COMPACT_ATOMS: atom_id res chain seq x y z
N MET A 1 -0.80 58.50 14.31
CA MET A 1 -0.20 57.72 15.40
C MET A 1 0.36 56.46 14.76
N GLU A 2 1.44 56.62 14.00
CA GLU A 2 2.16 55.49 13.42
C GLU A 2 2.79 54.68 14.55
N ALA A 3 2.43 53.38 14.61
CA ALA A 3 3.07 52.43 15.49
C ALA A 3 4.55 52.26 15.06
N PRO A 4 5.51 52.21 15.99
CA PRO A 4 6.91 52.05 15.65
C PRO A 4 7.15 50.65 15.04
N GLU A 5 7.71 50.59 13.84
CA GLU A 5 8.25 49.36 13.25
C GLU A 5 9.40 48.87 14.14
N ILE A 6 9.16 47.79 14.87
CA ILE A 6 10.18 47.11 15.66
C ILE A 6 11.06 46.35 14.67
N ILE A 7 12.29 46.84 14.45
CA ILE A 7 13.28 46.20 13.60
C ILE A 7 13.77 44.95 14.35
N THR A 8 13.11 43.80 14.14
CA THR A 8 13.58 42.53 14.69
C THR A 8 14.75 42.02 13.84
N PRO A 9 15.86 41.62 14.47
CA PRO A 9 16.98 41.02 13.76
C PRO A 9 16.52 39.73 13.06
N VAL A 10 16.90 39.64 11.80
CA VAL A 10 16.44 38.60 10.88
C VAL A 10 17.52 37.52 10.82
N LEU A 11 17.20 36.30 11.27
CA LEU A 11 18.11 35.16 11.32
C LEU A 11 17.78 34.17 10.18
N VAL A 12 18.75 33.36 9.77
CA VAL A 12 18.53 32.24 8.84
C VAL A 12 18.51 30.92 9.61
N CYS A 13 17.47 30.11 9.38
CA CYS A 13 17.35 28.78 9.96
C CYS A 13 18.46 27.85 9.45
N LYS A 14 19.21 27.23 10.38
CA LYS A 14 20.36 26.35 10.07
C LYS A 14 20.01 25.02 9.40
N HIS A 15 18.72 24.71 9.25
CA HIS A 15 18.24 23.42 8.73
C HIS A 15 17.55 23.52 7.37
N CYS A 16 16.81 24.60 7.12
CA CYS A 16 16.03 24.78 5.89
C CYS A 16 16.33 26.10 5.17
N ASP A 17 17.33 26.85 5.62
CA ASP A 17 17.79 28.12 5.05
C ASP A 17 16.71 29.20 4.93
N MET A 18 15.63 29.07 5.68
CA MET A 18 14.54 30.04 5.68
C MET A 18 14.79 31.16 6.68
N THR A 19 14.41 32.36 6.27
CA THR A 19 14.38 33.57 7.09
C THR A 19 13.39 33.43 8.25
N ILE A 20 13.86 33.68 9.48
CA ILE A 20 13.11 33.51 10.74
C ILE A 20 13.32 34.74 11.63
N GLN A 21 12.38 34.98 12.55
CA GLN A 21 12.52 36.05 13.52
C GLN A 21 13.42 35.58 14.67
N GLU A 22 14.31 36.44 15.18
CA GLU A 22 15.24 36.04 16.25
C GLU A 22 14.52 35.66 17.56
N ASP A 23 13.30 36.14 17.77
CA ASP A 23 12.46 35.81 18.91
C ASP A 23 11.85 34.39 18.85
N ASP A 24 11.76 33.78 17.67
CA ASP A 24 11.15 32.47 17.46
C ASP A 24 11.85 31.34 18.23
N ALA A 25 11.07 30.54 18.95
CA ALA A 25 11.57 29.33 19.62
C ALA A 25 11.78 28.16 18.62
N PHE A 26 10.98 28.12 17.56
CA PHE A 26 11.00 27.10 16.52
C PHE A 26 10.81 27.76 15.14
N CYS A 27 11.43 27.21 14.11
CA CYS A 27 11.19 27.64 12.73
C CYS A 27 9.77 27.24 12.30
N GLU A 28 8.97 28.20 11.85
CA GLU A 28 7.58 27.98 11.44
C GLU A 28 7.43 27.00 10.26
N GLU A 29 8.44 26.92 9.42
CA GLU A 29 8.37 26.18 8.16
C GLU A 29 8.92 24.76 8.24
N CYS A 30 10.04 24.57 8.92
CA CYS A 30 10.61 23.23 9.07
C CYS A 30 10.42 22.60 10.44
N GLY A 31 10.05 23.39 11.46
CA GLY A 31 9.90 22.98 12.86
C GLY A 31 11.20 22.86 13.64
N TYR A 32 12.32 23.36 13.10
CA TYR A 32 13.64 23.26 13.74
C TYR A 32 13.69 24.10 15.02
N PRO A 33 14.16 23.56 16.16
CA PRO A 33 14.24 24.30 17.42
C PRO A 33 15.43 25.27 17.42
N ILE A 34 15.16 26.56 17.29
CA ILE A 34 16.19 27.62 17.15
C ILE A 34 16.84 27.90 18.50
N LYS A 35 16.02 27.96 19.56
CA LYS A 35 16.44 28.21 20.96
C LYS A 35 16.33 26.97 21.85
N GLY A 36 16.12 25.80 21.24
CA GLY A 36 15.98 24.55 21.98
C GLY A 36 17.31 24.06 22.55
N SER A 37 17.21 23.21 23.57
CA SER A 37 18.36 22.48 24.10
C SER A 37 18.92 21.48 23.09
N GLU A 38 20.12 20.94 23.34
CA GLU A 38 20.65 19.82 22.54
C GLU A 38 19.66 18.64 22.47
N GLN A 39 18.86 18.43 23.52
CA GLN A 39 17.82 17.41 23.54
C GLN A 39 16.68 17.72 22.56
N ASP A 40 16.31 18.98 22.39
CA ASP A 40 15.24 19.38 21.48
C ASP A 40 15.69 19.26 20.02
N VAL A 41 16.94 19.63 19.74
CA VAL A 41 17.58 19.41 18.44
C VAL A 41 17.66 17.90 18.13
N ALA A 42 18.07 17.08 19.10
CA ALA A 42 18.10 15.63 18.94
C ALA A 42 16.70 15.04 18.69
N LYS A 43 15.67 15.49 19.41
CA LYS A 43 14.26 15.09 19.19
C LYS A 43 13.78 15.45 17.78
N PHE A 44 14.15 16.62 17.27
CA PHE A 44 13.79 17.06 15.92
C PHE A 44 14.31 16.10 14.84
N TYR A 45 15.61 15.76 14.89
CA TYR A 45 16.21 14.82 13.94
C TYR A 45 15.66 13.39 14.13
N ALA A 46 15.51 12.94 15.37
CA ALA A 46 14.92 11.64 15.68
C ALA A 46 13.50 11.52 15.11
N LYS A 47 12.65 12.53 15.31
CA LYS A 47 11.29 12.58 14.78
C LYS A 47 11.29 12.49 13.25
N ARG A 48 12.13 13.24 12.54
CA ARG A 48 12.20 13.17 11.07
C ARG A 48 12.67 11.80 10.56
N VAL A 49 13.61 11.15 11.24
CA VAL A 49 14.01 9.78 10.89
C VAL A 49 12.85 8.80 11.09
N MET A 50 12.11 8.94 12.19
CA MET A 50 10.94 8.11 12.48
C MET A 50 9.79 8.35 11.49
N ASP A 51 9.50 9.61 11.16
CA ASP A 51 8.46 9.99 10.20
C ASP A 51 8.79 9.48 8.78
N LYS A 52 10.06 9.61 8.36
CA LYS A 52 10.53 9.04 7.08
C LYS A 52 10.41 7.52 7.05
N ARG A 53 10.74 6.84 8.17
CA ARG A 53 10.55 5.38 8.29
C ARG A 53 9.07 4.99 8.24
N LYS A 54 8.17 5.75 8.87
CA LYS A 54 6.73 5.48 8.86
C LYS A 54 6.16 5.56 7.44
N ASN A 55 6.53 6.59 6.68
CA ASN A 55 6.11 6.75 5.29
C ASN A 55 6.67 5.64 4.37
N ASN A 56 7.96 5.34 4.46
CA ASN A 56 8.56 4.26 3.67
C ASN A 56 7.92 2.90 3.97
N ASN A 57 7.65 2.60 5.24
CA ASN A 57 6.96 1.36 5.64
C ASN A 57 5.53 1.29 5.08
N ALA A 58 4.81 2.42 5.03
CA ALA A 58 3.46 2.46 4.46
C ALA A 58 3.50 2.20 2.94
N GLU A 59 4.40 2.86 2.21
CA GLU A 59 4.57 2.66 0.77
C GLU A 59 5.00 1.23 0.42
N GLU A 60 5.92 0.65 1.19
CA GLU A 60 6.40 -0.72 0.97
C GLU A 60 5.28 -1.75 1.20
N LYS A 61 4.45 -1.54 2.24
CA LYS A 61 3.29 -2.38 2.53
C LYS A 61 2.20 -2.27 1.46
N ILE A 62 1.97 -1.08 0.90
CA ILE A 62 1.08 -0.86 -0.25
C ILE A 62 1.63 -1.55 -1.50
N LYS A 63 2.94 -1.45 -1.75
CA LYS A 63 3.60 -2.10 -2.89
C LYS A 63 3.52 -3.62 -2.80
N SER A 64 3.68 -4.18 -1.60
CA SER A 64 3.53 -5.61 -1.33
C SER A 64 2.09 -6.09 -1.61
N ALA A 65 1.09 -5.39 -1.07
CA ALA A 65 -0.33 -5.67 -1.34
C ALA A 65 -0.68 -5.64 -2.84
N ARG A 66 -0.16 -4.63 -3.55
CA ARG A 66 -0.33 -4.49 -4.99
C ARG A 66 0.31 -5.64 -5.76
N ASN A 67 1.52 -6.04 -5.37
CA ASN A 67 2.24 -7.11 -6.04
C ASN A 67 1.48 -8.44 -5.96
N THR A 68 0.82 -8.72 -4.84
CA THR A 68 -0.04 -9.90 -4.69
C THR A 68 -1.13 -9.97 -5.76
N LEU A 69 -1.84 -8.86 -6.01
CA LEU A 69 -2.92 -8.83 -7.02
C LEU A 69 -2.40 -9.06 -8.43
N TYR A 70 -1.23 -8.51 -8.78
CA TYR A 70 -0.60 -8.76 -10.08
C TYR A 70 -0.08 -10.19 -10.22
N VAL A 71 0.49 -10.77 -9.17
CA VAL A 71 0.91 -12.19 -9.17
C VAL A 71 -0.30 -13.09 -9.43
N ILE A 72 -1.43 -12.83 -8.76
CA ILE A 72 -2.67 -13.60 -8.97
C ILE A 72 -3.20 -13.40 -10.39
N ALA A 73 -3.21 -12.18 -10.90
CA ALA A 73 -3.59 -11.90 -12.29
C ALA A 73 -2.76 -12.75 -13.27
N GLY A 74 -1.43 -12.79 -13.08
CA GLY A 74 -0.53 -13.61 -13.89
C GLY A 74 -0.81 -15.10 -13.76
N VAL A 75 -1.00 -15.62 -12.54
CA VAL A 75 -1.30 -17.05 -12.31
C VAL A 75 -2.60 -17.45 -12.99
N VAL A 76 -3.66 -16.67 -12.82
CA VAL A 76 -4.98 -16.91 -13.43
C VAL A 76 -4.87 -16.90 -14.96
N PHE A 77 -4.13 -15.95 -15.51
CA PHE A 77 -3.91 -15.84 -16.94
C PHE A 77 -3.17 -17.05 -17.52
N LEU A 78 -2.05 -17.43 -16.89
CA LEU A 78 -1.27 -18.60 -17.28
C LEU A 78 -2.09 -19.90 -17.16
N PHE A 79 -2.94 -20.01 -16.14
CA PHE A 79 -3.83 -21.14 -15.95
C PHE A 79 -4.89 -21.24 -17.06
N GLY A 80 -5.51 -20.11 -17.43
CA GLY A 80 -6.44 -20.06 -18.57
C GLY A 80 -5.76 -20.46 -19.87
N LEU A 81 -4.54 -19.99 -20.11
CA LEU A 81 -3.76 -20.34 -21.29
C LEU A 81 -3.40 -21.84 -21.31
N PHE A 82 -3.00 -22.39 -20.16
CA PHE A 82 -2.72 -23.83 -20.03
C PHE A 82 -3.95 -24.70 -20.33
N LEU A 83 -5.13 -24.32 -19.81
CA LEU A 83 -6.38 -25.04 -20.10
C LEU A 83 -6.77 -24.99 -21.57
N PHE A 84 -6.57 -23.85 -22.23
CA PHE A 84 -6.77 -23.72 -23.67
C PHE A 84 -5.86 -24.66 -24.47
N PHE A 85 -4.56 -24.69 -24.20
CA PHE A 85 -3.64 -25.59 -24.91
C PHE A 85 -3.90 -27.06 -24.63
N LYS A 86 -4.36 -27.42 -23.43
CA LYS A 86 -4.60 -28.81 -23.03
C LYS A 86 -5.93 -29.36 -23.56
N ASN A 87 -7.00 -28.58 -23.43
CA ASN A 87 -8.37 -29.06 -23.64
C ASN A 87 -9.09 -28.33 -24.79
N GLY A 88 -8.48 -27.31 -25.41
CA GLY A 88 -9.14 -26.46 -26.41
C GLY A 88 -10.27 -25.59 -25.83
N ASP A 89 -10.28 -25.37 -24.51
CA ASP A 89 -11.39 -24.70 -23.83
C ASP A 89 -11.31 -23.18 -23.95
N ASN A 90 -11.98 -22.66 -24.99
CA ASN A 90 -12.09 -21.23 -25.26
C ASN A 90 -12.87 -20.47 -24.18
N VAL A 91 -13.83 -21.13 -23.52
CA VAL A 91 -14.67 -20.52 -22.49
C VAL A 91 -13.83 -20.29 -21.24
N ALA A 92 -13.07 -21.31 -20.83
CA ALA A 92 -12.13 -21.19 -19.72
C ALA A 92 -11.08 -20.11 -19.99
N LEU A 93 -10.55 -20.01 -21.21
CA LEU A 93 -9.61 -18.95 -21.57
C LEU A 93 -10.21 -17.56 -21.39
N LEU A 94 -11.40 -17.31 -21.95
CA LEU A 94 -12.07 -16.01 -21.88
C LEU A 94 -12.38 -15.62 -20.43
N VAL A 95 -12.92 -16.55 -19.63
CA VAL A 95 -13.24 -16.31 -18.22
C VAL A 95 -11.98 -15.96 -17.43
N ASN A 96 -10.90 -16.74 -17.58
CA ASN A 96 -9.63 -16.48 -16.88
C ASN A 96 -8.98 -15.16 -17.34
N PHE A 97 -9.11 -14.80 -18.63
CA PHE A 97 -8.60 -13.54 -19.16
C PHE A 97 -9.34 -12.35 -18.52
N ILE A 98 -10.67 -12.40 -18.46
CA ILE A 98 -11.49 -11.38 -17.79
C ILE A 98 -11.12 -11.29 -16.31
N LEU A 99 -11.00 -12.43 -15.63
CA LEU A 99 -10.66 -12.49 -14.21
C LEU A 99 -9.27 -11.90 -13.94
N GLY A 100 -8.28 -12.21 -14.78
CA GLY A 100 -6.94 -11.64 -14.73
C GLY A 100 -6.96 -10.11 -14.94
N ALA A 101 -7.75 -9.62 -15.90
CA ALA A 101 -7.92 -8.18 -16.12
C ALA A 101 -8.55 -7.48 -14.90
N ILE A 102 -9.54 -8.11 -14.26
CA ILE A 102 -10.13 -7.60 -13.01
C ILE A 102 -9.07 -7.52 -11.91
N TYR A 103 -8.30 -8.58 -11.67
CA TYR A 103 -7.22 -8.55 -10.67
C TYR A 103 -6.15 -7.50 -10.98
N MET A 104 -5.83 -7.30 -12.26
CA MET A 104 -4.91 -6.25 -12.71
C MET A 104 -5.46 -4.85 -12.42
N LEU A 105 -6.75 -4.62 -12.67
CA LEU A 105 -7.45 -3.36 -12.37
C LEU A 105 -7.52 -3.09 -10.85
N LEU A 106 -7.82 -4.12 -10.06
CA LEU A 106 -7.76 -4.03 -8.60
C LEU A 106 -6.34 -3.71 -8.12
N GLY A 107 -5.33 -4.28 -8.79
CA GLY A 107 -3.90 -3.99 -8.56
C GLY A 107 -3.57 -2.52 -8.80
N THR A 108 -4.02 -1.92 -9.90
CA THR A 108 -3.78 -0.49 -10.16
C THR A 108 -4.54 0.40 -9.17
N TRP A 109 -5.78 0.04 -8.83
CA TRP A 109 -6.62 0.79 -7.90
C TRP A 109 -6.16 0.70 -6.42
N SER A 110 -5.41 -0.35 -6.07
CA SER A 110 -4.85 -0.53 -4.72
C SER A 110 -3.94 0.62 -4.23
N LYS A 111 -3.47 1.50 -5.14
CA LYS A 111 -2.70 2.71 -4.80
C LYS A 111 -3.46 3.66 -3.85
N GLN A 112 -4.79 3.72 -3.96
CA GLN A 112 -5.61 4.63 -3.15
C GLN A 112 -6.17 3.96 -1.90
N LYS A 113 -6.62 2.69 -2.03
CA LYS A 113 -7.28 1.93 -0.97
C LYS A 113 -6.81 0.46 -1.01
N PRO A 114 -5.60 0.13 -0.50
CA PRO A 114 -5.00 -1.20 -0.62
C PRO A 114 -5.83 -2.29 0.07
N LEU A 115 -6.41 -2.00 1.24
CA LEU A 115 -7.26 -2.93 2.00
C LEU A 115 -8.53 -3.31 1.22
N VAL A 116 -9.21 -2.31 0.64
CA VAL A 116 -10.46 -2.53 -0.09
C VAL A 116 -10.20 -3.37 -1.35
N ALA A 117 -9.13 -3.06 -2.09
CA ALA A 117 -8.75 -3.83 -3.27
C ALA A 117 -8.42 -5.29 -2.95
N LEU A 118 -7.69 -5.55 -1.87
CA LEU A 118 -7.36 -6.92 -1.46
C LEU A 118 -8.59 -7.70 -0.96
N LEU A 119 -9.46 -7.06 -0.18
CA LEU A 119 -10.69 -7.68 0.29
C LEU A 119 -11.62 -8.02 -0.87
N LEU A 120 -11.76 -7.13 -1.86
CA LEU A 120 -12.52 -7.40 -3.07
C LEU A 120 -11.90 -8.54 -3.88
N GLY A 121 -10.58 -8.57 -4.04
CA GLY A 121 -9.89 -9.65 -4.73
C GLY A 121 -10.09 -11.01 -4.06
N LEU A 122 -10.09 -11.04 -2.72
CA LEU A 122 -10.38 -12.23 -1.92
C LEU A 122 -11.85 -12.65 -2.04
N LEU A 123 -12.78 -11.70 -1.95
CA LEU A 123 -14.21 -11.95 -2.09
C LEU A 123 -14.51 -12.56 -3.47
N LEU A 124 -13.96 -11.97 -4.52
CA LEU A 124 -14.10 -12.45 -5.89
C LEU A 124 -13.54 -13.87 -6.04
N TYR A 125 -12.39 -14.15 -5.42
CA TYR A 125 -11.80 -15.48 -5.43
C TYR A 125 -12.71 -16.53 -4.77
N ILE A 126 -13.23 -16.20 -3.59
CA ILE A 126 -14.15 -17.08 -2.84
C ILE A 126 -15.42 -17.34 -3.65
N THR A 127 -15.99 -16.31 -4.28
CA THR A 127 -17.19 -16.46 -5.14
C THR A 127 -16.95 -17.45 -6.28
N ILE A 128 -15.78 -17.39 -6.94
CA ILE A 128 -15.44 -18.34 -8.00
C ILE A 128 -15.30 -19.77 -7.47
N ILE A 129 -14.69 -19.95 -6.28
CA ILE A 129 -14.60 -21.26 -5.65
C ILE A 129 -15.99 -21.83 -5.35
N VAL A 130 -16.90 -21.01 -4.80
CA VAL A 130 -18.27 -21.43 -4.47
C VAL A 130 -19.04 -21.84 -5.73
N ILE A 131 -18.96 -21.03 -6.79
CA ILE A 131 -19.60 -21.37 -8.08
C ILE A 131 -19.05 -22.69 -8.63
N SER A 132 -17.73 -22.86 -8.60
CA SER A 132 -17.07 -24.08 -9.11
C SER A 132 -17.44 -25.32 -8.28
N ALA A 133 -17.58 -25.17 -6.96
CA ALA A 133 -17.94 -26.25 -6.06
C ALA A 133 -19.39 -26.75 -6.26
N ILE A 134 -20.31 -25.85 -6.63
CA ILE A 134 -21.69 -26.21 -6.97
C ILE A 134 -21.74 -26.94 -8.32
N ALA A 135 -20.94 -26.51 -9.30
CA ALA A 135 -20.87 -27.14 -10.61
C ALA A 135 -20.23 -28.54 -10.56
N ASP A 136 -19.15 -28.70 -9.80
CA ASP A 136 -18.50 -29.99 -9.57
C ASP A 136 -17.86 -30.03 -8.16
N PRO A 137 -18.37 -30.85 -7.23
CA PRO A 137 -17.81 -31.00 -5.89
C PRO A 137 -16.37 -31.53 -5.90
N LEU A 138 -15.97 -32.32 -6.91
CA LEU A 138 -14.60 -32.84 -7.04
C LEU A 138 -13.60 -31.71 -7.34
N SER A 139 -14.08 -30.59 -7.91
CA SER A 139 -13.27 -29.39 -8.13
C SER A 139 -12.76 -28.78 -6.81
N LEU A 140 -13.41 -29.04 -5.67
CA LEU A 140 -12.95 -28.57 -4.36
C LEU A 140 -11.61 -29.20 -3.99
N VAL A 141 -11.46 -30.50 -4.23
CA VAL A 141 -10.27 -31.31 -3.90
C VAL A 141 -9.20 -31.15 -4.99
N ALA A 142 -9.61 -31.02 -6.24
CA ALA A 142 -8.69 -30.74 -7.34
C ALA A 142 -8.05 -29.34 -7.19
N GLY A 143 -6.72 -29.27 -7.27
CA GLY A 143 -6.00 -28.00 -7.22
C GLY A 143 -5.99 -27.31 -5.85
N VAL A 144 -6.27 -28.02 -4.75
CA VAL A 144 -6.19 -27.50 -3.36
C VAL A 144 -4.88 -26.77 -3.09
N ILE A 145 -3.75 -27.29 -3.58
CA ILE A 145 -2.43 -26.67 -3.43
C ILE A 145 -2.42 -25.23 -3.96
N TRP A 146 -2.97 -25.00 -5.14
CA TRP A 146 -3.06 -23.67 -5.75
C TRP A 146 -4.01 -22.76 -4.97
N LYS A 147 -5.12 -23.28 -4.46
CA LYS A 147 -6.08 -22.50 -3.67
C LYS A 147 -5.48 -22.04 -2.35
N VAL A 148 -4.78 -22.93 -1.65
CA VAL A 148 -4.07 -22.61 -0.41
C VAL A 148 -2.98 -21.56 -0.67
N LEU A 149 -2.21 -21.70 -1.76
CA LEU A 149 -1.20 -20.72 -2.15
C LEU A 149 -1.82 -19.33 -2.39
N ILE A 150 -2.91 -19.24 -3.14
CA ILE A 150 -3.59 -17.97 -3.45
C ILE A 150 -4.14 -17.33 -2.17
N ILE A 151 -4.79 -18.11 -1.30
CA ILE A 151 -5.32 -17.63 -0.02
C ILE A 151 -4.19 -17.15 0.90
N ALA A 152 -3.07 -17.88 0.97
CA ALA A 152 -1.91 -17.47 1.76
C ALA A 152 -1.30 -16.16 1.25
N TYR A 153 -1.19 -16.01 -0.08
CA TYR A 153 -0.68 -14.79 -0.71
C TYR A 153 -1.60 -13.58 -0.46
N LEU A 154 -2.93 -13.76 -0.60
CA LEU A 154 -3.93 -12.74 -0.29
C LEU A 154 -3.92 -12.38 1.20
N GLY A 155 -3.85 -13.39 2.08
CA GLY A 155 -3.76 -13.20 3.53
C GLY A 155 -2.52 -12.40 3.94
N LYS A 156 -1.37 -12.71 3.34
CA LYS A 156 -0.13 -11.92 3.52
C LYS A 156 -0.31 -10.48 3.06
N GLY A 157 -0.94 -10.27 1.90
CA GLY A 157 -1.28 -8.93 1.39
C GLY A 157 -2.16 -8.15 2.36
N ILE A 158 -3.23 -8.78 2.88
CA ILE A 158 -4.19 -8.17 3.81
C ILE A 158 -3.51 -7.82 5.13
N TYR A 159 -2.72 -8.73 5.70
CA TYR A 159 -1.96 -8.48 6.92
C TYR A 159 -1.02 -7.28 6.75
N SER A 160 -0.28 -7.25 5.64
CA SER A 160 0.60 -6.13 5.27
C SER A 160 -0.18 -4.80 5.23
N ALA A 161 -1.34 -4.76 4.58
CA ALA A 161 -2.15 -3.55 4.48
C ALA A 161 -2.82 -3.14 5.81
N SER A 162 -3.28 -4.10 6.63
CA SER A 162 -3.95 -3.82 7.92
C SER A 162 -3.03 -3.22 8.98
N SER A 163 -1.74 -3.53 8.91
CA SER A 163 -0.74 -3.03 9.86
C SER A 163 -0.39 -1.55 9.66
N ILE A 164 -0.81 -0.95 8.53
CA ILE A 164 -0.73 0.50 8.31
C ILE A 164 -1.84 1.22 9.11
N ASN A 165 -3.06 0.67 9.10
CA ASN A 165 -4.22 1.27 9.77
C ASN A 165 -4.20 1.13 11.30
N LYS A 166 -3.55 0.09 11.85
CA LYS A 166 -3.41 -0.07 13.32
C LYS A 166 -2.33 0.83 13.94
N ALA A 167 -1.56 1.54 13.13
CA ALA A 167 -0.47 2.43 13.58
C ALA A 167 -0.75 3.93 13.30
N ALA A 168 -1.97 4.24 12.86
CA ALA A 168 -2.54 5.58 12.79
C ALA A 168 -3.49 5.76 13.97
#